data_AF-A0A932YUQ7-F1
#
_entry.id   AF-A0A932YUQ7-F1
#
_cell.length_a   1.000
_cell.length_b   1.000
_cell.length_c   1.000
_cell.angle_alpha   90.00
_cell.angle_beta   90.00
_cell.angle_gamma   90.00
#
_symmetry.space_group_name_H-M   'P 1'
#
loop_
_entity.id
_entity.type
_entity.pdbx_description
1 polymer ?
#
loop_
_entity_poly.entity_id
_entity_poly.type
_entity_poly.pdbx_seq_one_letter_code
_entity_poly.pdbx_strand_id
1 'polypeptide(L)'
;MYRYSSNNQRGLIKFVILIIIGILVLSYFSIDIRSIVESEQSQSNFQYVWGWVVFVWAEYLGEPVRYFWDEIFLKLIWSSFVENMEKIKRGEPNDLESGAPQGAQPQY
;
A
#
# COMPACT_ATOMS: atom_id res chain seq x y z
N MET A 1 -4.94 -23.69 31.55
CA MET A 1 -5.67 -22.51 31.03
C MET A 1 -4.63 -21.46 30.65
N TYR A 2 -4.34 -21.26 29.36
CA TYR A 2 -3.33 -20.29 28.92
C TYR A 2 -4.03 -19.01 28.45
N ARG A 3 -3.70 -17.89 29.10
CA ARG A 3 -4.18 -16.55 28.73
C ARG A 3 -3.19 -15.93 27.73
N TYR A 4 -3.65 -15.66 26.51
CA TYR A 4 -2.93 -14.81 25.58
C TYR A 4 -3.01 -13.35 26.04
N SER A 5 -1.85 -12.72 26.28
CA SER A 5 -1.74 -11.29 26.54
C SER A 5 -1.60 -10.56 25.20
N SER A 6 -2.57 -9.74 24.82
CA SER A 6 -2.54 -9.04 23.52
C SER A 6 -1.69 -7.76 23.60
N ASN A 7 -0.62 -7.72 22.82
CA ASN A 7 0.28 -6.57 22.67
C ASN A 7 -0.38 -5.47 21.81
N ASN A 8 -1.34 -4.75 22.38
CA ASN A 8 -2.16 -3.75 21.67
C ASN A 8 -1.39 -2.47 21.28
N GLN A 9 -0.25 -2.19 21.91
CA GLN A 9 0.53 -0.97 21.65
C GLN A 9 1.22 -0.96 20.27
N ARG A 10 1.60 -2.13 19.75
CA ARG A 10 2.29 -2.26 18.45
C ARG A 10 1.34 -2.01 17.26
N GLY A 11 0.03 -2.15 17.47
CA GLY A 11 -0.99 -1.87 16.45
C GLY A 11 -1.24 -0.38 16.25
N LEU A 12 -1.32 0.40 17.34
CA LEU A 12 -1.60 1.84 17.28
C LEU A 12 -0.51 2.61 16.53
N ILE A 13 0.77 2.31 16.79
CA ILE A 13 1.89 3.00 16.13
C ILE A 13 1.91 2.74 14.62
N LYS A 14 1.66 1.49 14.20
CA LYS A 14 1.54 1.14 12.78
C LYS A 14 0.39 1.89 12.10
N PHE A 15 -0.73 2.04 12.80
CA PHE A 15 -1.89 2.77 12.29
C PHE A 15 -1.59 4.27 12.11
N VAL A 16 -0.93 4.90 13.10
CA VAL A 16 -0.52 6.31 13.00
C VAL A 16 0.42 6.53 11.81
N ILE A 17 1.40 5.64 11.61
CA ILE A 17 2.31 5.72 10.46
C ILE A 17 1.54 5.61 9.13
N LEU A 18 0.56 4.71 9.05
CA LEU A 18 -0.30 4.58 7.86
C LEU A 18 -1.13 5.85 7.61
N ILE A 19 -1.68 6.48 8.64
CA ILE A 19 -2.38 7.76 8.49
C ILE A 19 -1.45 8.83 7.93
N ILE A 20 -0.23 8.94 8.47
CA ILE A 20 0.77 9.91 8.00
C ILE A 20 1.10 9.67 6.53
N ILE A 21 1.34 8.42 6.12
CA ILE A 21 1.57 8.05 4.72
C ILE A 21 0.35 8.43 3.86
N GLY A 22 -0.87 8.16 4.33
CA GLY A 22 -2.10 8.55 3.64
C GLY A 22 -2.22 10.07 3.42
N ILE A 23 -1.94 10.87 4.46
CA ILE A 23 -1.92 12.34 4.36
C ILE A 23 -0.87 12.81 3.35
N LEU A 24 0.33 12.22 3.36
CA LEU A 24 1.39 12.57 2.40
C LEU A 24 0.99 12.25 0.95
N VAL A 25 0.34 11.10 0.72
CA VAL A 25 -0.19 10.73 -0.60
C VAL A 25 -1.27 11.72 -1.05
N LEU A 26 -2.22 12.08 -0.17
CA LEU A 26 -3.25 13.08 -0.50
C LEU A 26 -2.62 14.47 -0.78
N SER A 27 -1.60 14.85 -0.01
CA SER A 27 -0.83 16.07 -0.25
C SER A 27 -0.10 16.04 -1.59
N TYR A 28 0.40 14.89 -2.05
CA TYR A 28 1.01 14.74 -3.38
C TYR A 28 0.01 15.04 -4.50
N PHE A 29 -1.26 14.64 -4.32
CA PHE A 29 -2.35 15.00 -5.23
C PHE A 29 -2.85 16.45 -5.09
N SER A 30 -2.14 17.30 -4.34
CA SER A 30 -2.49 18.70 -4.08
C SER A 30 -3.86 18.89 -3.42
N ILE A 31 -4.32 17.89 -2.68
CA ILE A 31 -5.56 17.98 -1.89
C ILE A 31 -5.22 18.69 -0.58
N ASP A 32 -5.75 19.89 -0.40
CA ASP A 32 -5.61 20.63 0.86
C ASP A 32 -6.61 20.11 1.90
N ILE A 33 -6.16 19.14 2.69
CA ILE A 33 -6.94 18.55 3.78
C ILE A 33 -7.41 19.65 4.75
N ARG A 34 -6.58 20.66 5.03
CA ARG A 34 -6.87 21.69 6.03
C ARG A 34 -8.10 22.52 5.65
N SER A 35 -8.15 23.02 4.41
CA SER A 35 -9.31 23.78 3.94
C SER A 35 -10.59 22.94 3.83
N ILE A 36 -10.47 21.62 3.66
CA ILE A 36 -11.61 20.70 3.66
C ILE A 36 -12.17 20.51 5.07
N VAL A 37 -11.34 20.34 6.11
CA VAL A 37 -11.83 20.13 7.48
C VAL A 37 -12.21 21.43 8.21
N GLU A 38 -11.61 22.57 7.91
CA GLU A 38 -11.83 23.82 8.65
C GLU A 38 -13.06 24.63 8.18
N SER A 39 -13.63 24.34 7.02
CA SER A 39 -14.76 25.12 6.48
C SER A 39 -16.13 24.50 6.83
N GLU A 40 -17.03 25.30 7.42
CA GLU A 40 -18.40 24.87 7.76
C GLU A 40 -19.17 24.38 6.52
N GLN A 41 -18.93 25.03 5.37
CA GLN A 41 -19.52 24.65 4.09
C GLN A 41 -18.95 23.33 3.56
N SER A 42 -17.66 23.07 3.75
CA SER A 42 -17.04 21.79 3.40
C SER A 42 -17.59 20.69 4.28
N GLN A 43 -17.78 20.91 5.58
CA GLN A 43 -18.31 19.88 6.49
C GLN A 43 -19.74 19.43 6.11
N SER A 44 -20.64 20.35 5.75
CA SER A 44 -22.02 19.97 5.35
C SER A 44 -22.08 19.30 3.97
N ASN A 45 -21.27 19.76 3.01
CA ASN A 45 -21.21 19.17 1.67
C ASN A 45 -20.41 17.87 1.61
N PHE A 46 -19.44 17.70 2.52
CA PHE A 46 -18.58 16.51 2.57
C PHE A 46 -19.41 15.26 2.83
N GLN A 47 -20.38 15.30 3.75
CA GLN A 47 -21.24 14.12 3.97
C GLN A 47 -22.02 13.72 2.70
N TYR A 48 -22.54 14.69 1.95
CA TYR A 48 -23.27 14.43 0.71
C TYR A 48 -22.36 13.83 -0.37
N VAL A 49 -21.19 14.44 -0.60
CA VAL A 49 -20.21 13.94 -1.59
C VAL A 49 -19.63 12.60 -1.17
N TRP A 50 -19.34 12.43 0.13
CA TRP A 50 -18.81 11.20 0.69
C TRP A 50 -19.77 10.02 0.49
N GLY A 51 -21.08 10.24 0.64
CA GLY A 51 -22.09 9.23 0.32
C GLY A 51 -21.99 8.71 -1.12
N TRP A 52 -21.85 9.62 -2.08
CA TRP A 52 -21.65 9.27 -3.49
C TRP A 52 -20.32 8.57 -3.75
N VAL A 53 -19.24 9.05 -3.15
CA VAL A 53 -17.91 8.42 -3.28
C VAL A 53 -17.94 7.00 -2.73
N VAL A 54 -18.53 6.79 -1.55
CA VAL A 54 -18.67 5.47 -0.94
C VAL A 54 -19.56 4.58 -1.80
N PHE A 55 -20.66 5.09 -2.35
CA PHE A 55 -21.52 4.34 -3.25
C PHE A 55 -20.78 3.89 -4.52
N VAL A 56 -20.11 4.82 -5.21
CA VAL A 56 -19.36 4.50 -6.43
C VAL A 56 -18.22 3.52 -6.13
N TRP A 57 -17.53 3.70 -5.01
CA TRP A 57 -16.52 2.77 -4.55
C TRP A 57 -17.11 1.39 -4.30
N ALA A 58 -18.18 1.28 -3.52
CA ALA A 58 -18.77 -0.01 -3.16
C ALA A 58 -19.33 -0.75 -4.38
N GLU A 59 -20.01 -0.04 -5.28
CA GLU A 59 -20.77 -0.65 -6.38
C GLU A 59 -19.91 -0.93 -7.63
N TYR A 60 -18.92 -0.08 -7.92
CA TYR A 60 -18.21 -0.13 -9.20
C TYR A 60 -16.71 -0.33 -9.09
N LEU A 61 -16.05 0.28 -8.10
CA LEU A 61 -14.57 0.30 -8.05
C LEU A 61 -13.99 -0.72 -7.07
N GLY A 62 -14.73 -1.06 -6.02
CA GLY A 62 -14.22 -1.82 -4.89
C GLY A 62 -13.78 -3.22 -5.30
N GLU A 63 -14.62 -3.94 -6.04
CA GLU A 63 -14.29 -5.28 -6.53
C GLU A 63 -13.11 -5.27 -7.53
N PRO A 64 -13.11 -4.48 -8.62
CA PRO A 64 -12.00 -4.47 -9.56
C PRO A 64 -10.69 -3.94 -8.95
N VAL A 65 -10.74 -2.96 -8.05
CA VAL A 65 -9.55 -2.47 -7.35
C VAL A 65 -9.00 -3.52 -6.40
N ARG A 66 -9.86 -4.25 -5.67
CA ARG A 66 -9.42 -5.36 -4.82
C ARG A 66 -8.79 -6.48 -5.62
N TYR A 67 -9.42 -6.88 -6.74
CA TYR A 67 -8.84 -7.87 -7.64
C TYR A 67 -7.47 -7.42 -8.16
N PHE A 68 -7.37 -6.18 -8.67
CA PHE A 68 -6.09 -5.65 -9.13
C PHE A 68 -5.04 -5.64 -8.02
N TRP A 69 -5.41 -5.21 -6.81
CA TRP A 69 -4.50 -5.15 -5.68
C TRP A 69 -4.02 -6.54 -5.25
N ASP A 70 -4.94 -7.48 -5.02
CA ASP A 70 -4.64 -8.79 -4.48
C ASP A 70 -4.00 -9.73 -5.50
N GLU A 71 -4.47 -9.71 -6.76
CA GLU A 71 -4.04 -10.65 -7.79
C GLU A 71 -2.89 -10.14 -8.64
N ILE A 72 -2.83 -8.83 -8.90
CA ILE A 72 -1.80 -8.25 -9.77
C ILE A 72 -0.72 -7.61 -8.91
N PHE A 73 -1.05 -6.59 -8.13
CA PHE A 73 -0.02 -5.83 -7.41
C PHE A 73 0.70 -6.68 -6.36
N LEU A 74 -0.04 -7.35 -5.47
CA LEU A 74 0.57 -8.13 -4.39
C LEU A 74 1.33 -9.36 -4.91
N LYS A 75 0.78 -10.11 -5.87
CA LYS A 75 1.40 -11.36 -6.36
C LYS A 75 2.46 -11.16 -7.43
N LEU A 76 2.34 -10.14 -8.27
CA LEU A 76 3.31 -9.95 -9.36
C LEU A 76 4.43 -9.01 -8.94
N ILE A 77 4.09 -7.93 -8.25
CA ILE A 77 5.06 -6.86 -7.94
C ILE A 77 5.61 -7.06 -6.52
N TRP A 78 4.73 -7.08 -5.51
CA TRP A 78 5.18 -7.03 -4.12
C TRP A 78 5.88 -8.31 -3.66
N SER A 79 5.31 -9.49 -3.90
CA SER A 79 5.94 -10.76 -3.51
C SER A 79 7.27 -10.97 -4.23
N SER A 80 7.32 -10.71 -5.54
CA SER A 80 8.56 -10.79 -6.32
C SER A 80 9.63 -9.83 -5.78
N PHE A 81 9.24 -8.60 -5.44
CA PHE A 81 10.13 -7.64 -4.82
C PHE A 81 10.68 -8.14 -3.47
N VAL A 82 9.80 -8.57 -2.57
CA VAL A 82 10.20 -9.06 -1.24
C VAL A 82 11.10 -10.28 -1.33
N GLU A 83 10.77 -11.25 -2.18
CA GLU A 83 11.57 -12.45 -2.39
C GLU A 83 12.98 -12.12 -2.88
N ASN A 84 13.10 -11.23 -3.88
CA ASN A 84 14.40 -10.78 -4.38
C ASN A 84 15.19 -10.02 -3.32
N MET A 85 14.54 -9.18 -2.51
CA MET A 85 15.19 -8.50 -1.39
C MET A 85 15.67 -9.48 -0.32
N GLU A 86 14.93 -10.56 -0.05
CA GLU A 86 15.37 -11.61 0.85
C GLU A 86 16.57 -12.39 0.30
N LYS A 87 16.57 -12.73 -0.99
CA LYS A 87 17.72 -13.38 -1.66
C LYS A 87 18.99 -12.53 -1.54
N ILE A 88 18.89 -11.22 -1.83
CA ILE A 88 20.01 -10.26 -1.68
C ILE A 88 20.51 -10.24 -0.24
N LYS A 89 19.59 -10.17 0.74
CA LYS A 89 19.96 -10.19 2.17
C LYS A 89 20.68 -11.47 2.58
N ARG A 90 20.34 -12.61 1.97
CA ARG A 90 20.98 -13.92 2.19
C ARG A 90 22.28 -14.10 1.38
N GLY A 91 22.58 -13.20 0.43
CA GLY A 91 23.71 -13.34 -0.49
C GLY A 91 23.47 -14.36 -1.61
N GLU A 92 22.21 -14.70 -1.87
CA GLU A 92 21.80 -15.58 -2.97
C GLU A 92 21.59 -14.75 -4.25
N PRO A 93 21.91 -15.32 -5.43
CA PRO A 93 21.61 -14.65 -6.69
C PRO A 93 20.10 -14.45 -6.83
N ASN A 94 19.72 -13.23 -7.17
CA ASN A 94 18.33 -12.88 -7.36
C ASN A 94 17.81 -13.37 -8.73
N ASP A 95 16.52 -13.19 -9.02
CA ASP A 95 15.91 -13.76 -10.23
C ASP A 95 16.44 -13.13 -11.53
N LEU A 96 16.95 -11.90 -11.46
CA LEU A 96 17.58 -11.22 -12.60
C LEU A 96 18.97 -11.78 -12.88
N GLU A 97 19.73 -12.11 -11.84
CA GLU A 97 21.05 -12.74 -11.93
C GLU A 97 20.93 -14.21 -12.38
N SER A 98 19.89 -14.90 -11.92
CA SER A 98 19.61 -16.30 -12.27
C SER A 98 19.07 -16.47 -13.69
N GLY A 99 18.35 -15.46 -14.21
CA GLY A 99 17.84 -15.41 -15.58
C GLY A 99 18.84 -14.89 -16.62
N ALA A 100 20.01 -14.40 -16.19
CA ALA A 100 21.03 -13.90 -17.11
C ALA A 100 21.62 -15.07 -17.94
N PRO A 101 21.76 -14.93 -19.27
CA PRO A 101 22.35 -15.97 -20.09
C PRO A 101 23.79 -16.25 -19.63
N GLN A 102 24.08 -17.51 -19.28
CA GLN A 102 25.36 -17.98 -18.71
C GLN A 102 26.59 -17.83 -19.66
N GLY A 103 26.47 -17.10 -20.78
CA GLY A 103 27.49 -17.01 -21.84
C GLY A 103 28.33 -15.73 -21.86
N ALA A 104 28.03 -14.71 -21.05
CA ALA A 104 28.85 -13.51 -20.98
C ALA A 104 29.93 -13.64 -19.89
N GLN A 105 30.80 -14.65 -20.02
CA GLN A 105 32.03 -14.68 -19.21
C GLN A 105 32.96 -13.59 -19.75
N PRO A 106 33.47 -12.66 -18.92
CA PRO A 106 34.45 -11.68 -19.37
C PRO A 106 35.69 -12.44 -19.86
N GLN A 107 35.99 -12.30 -21.15
CA GLN A 107 37.26 -12.76 -21.71
C GLN A 107 38.36 -11.84 -21.15
N TYR A 108 39.07 -12.33 -20.15
CA TYR A 108 40.36 -11.79 -19.71
C TYR A 108 41.50 -12.52 -20.40
#